data_AF-A0A833FWB4-F1
#
_entry.id   AF-A0A833FWB4-F1
#
_cell.length_a   1.000
_cell.length_b   1.000
_cell.length_c   1.000
_cell.angle_alpha   90.00
_cell.angle_beta   90.00
_cell.angle_gamma   90.00
#
_symmetry.space_group_name_H-M   'P 1'
#
loop_
_entity.id
_entity.type
_entity.pdbx_description
1 polymer ?
#
loop_
_entity_poly.entity_id
_entity_poly.type
_entity_poly.pdbx_seq_one_letter_code
_entity_poly.pdbx_strand_id
1 'polypeptide(L)'
;MMGKLAIQQTGVAMSRNLALTLQRAEHYAAEQGHDELTLEHLLLSFTEDPDTLRSFNACGVALDRLREELADHLSGLPGDRAASLSVPAHSSQLTRLVADATDATLEAKRSEINSFIVLAALVGNEQSDAARILERHGFTWEKAIEALQSPADSARKVQPAQSRRVEPVPSPEPAEEEPETTTPWPALDEPELAAADAEPLSEEPLPPPSPMTTPQEQGDLRFAAEPLPNIGSRSAKASEKAVATPDDIMASVRQ
;
A
#
# COMPACT_ATOMS: atom_id res chain seq x y z
N MET A 1 15.26 -5.36 9.95
CA MET A 1 15.07 -3.92 9.67
C MET A 1 14.26 -3.81 8.39
N MET A 2 12.95 -4.06 8.51
CA MET A 2 12.01 -4.25 7.40
C MET A 2 11.86 -2.99 6.55
N GLY A 3 11.78 -3.20 5.24
CA GLY A 3 11.79 -2.19 4.19
C GLY A 3 10.75 -1.10 4.39
N LYS A 4 11.23 0.10 4.71
CA LYS A 4 10.50 1.31 4.31
C LYS A 4 10.45 1.29 2.78
N LEU A 5 9.26 1.40 2.19
CA LEU A 5 9.16 1.70 0.75
C LEU A 5 10.14 2.84 0.43
N ALA A 6 10.89 2.69 -0.65
CA ALA A 6 11.90 3.66 -1.10
C ALA A 6 11.37 5.10 -1.17
N ILE A 7 10.05 5.26 -1.30
CA ILE A 7 9.34 6.55 -1.29
C ILE A 7 9.63 7.38 -0.03
N GLN A 8 9.81 6.75 1.14
CA GLN A 8 10.12 7.51 2.37
C GLN A 8 11.53 8.14 2.35
N GLN A 9 12.44 7.69 1.47
CA GLN A 9 13.82 8.19 1.42
C GLN A 9 14.02 9.31 0.39
N THR A 10 13.11 9.46 -0.58
CA THR A 10 13.25 10.42 -1.69
C THR A 10 12.56 11.76 -1.45
N GLY A 11 11.86 11.92 -0.31
CA GLY A 11 11.25 13.18 0.11
C GLY A 11 9.97 13.58 -0.64
N VAL A 12 9.47 12.73 -1.55
CA VAL A 12 8.20 12.94 -2.26
C VAL A 12 7.07 12.34 -1.45
N ALA A 13 6.04 13.14 -1.15
CA ALA A 13 4.89 12.66 -0.39
C ALA A 13 4.02 11.73 -1.25
N MET A 14 3.36 10.75 -0.61
CA MET A 14 2.28 10.00 -1.25
C MET A 14 0.93 10.65 -0.96
N SER A 15 0.03 10.57 -1.94
CA SER A 15 -1.36 10.91 -1.71
C SER A 15 -1.97 9.99 -0.65
N ARG A 16 -2.90 10.53 0.14
CA ARG A 16 -3.64 9.77 1.15
C ARG A 16 -4.30 8.51 0.59
N ASN A 17 -4.87 8.60 -0.62
CA ASN A 17 -5.55 7.48 -1.27
C ASN A 17 -4.55 6.37 -1.64
N LEU A 18 -3.41 6.73 -2.24
CA LEU A 18 -2.34 5.78 -2.53
C LEU A 18 -1.82 5.07 -1.27
N ALA A 19 -1.58 5.82 -0.19
CA ALA A 19 -1.13 5.24 1.08
C ALA A 19 -2.14 4.21 1.63
N LEU A 20 -3.43 4.52 1.59
CA LEU A 20 -4.49 3.58 1.99
C LEU A 20 -4.55 2.35 1.06
N THR A 21 -4.33 2.55 -0.23
CA THR A 21 -4.33 1.48 -1.24
C THR A 21 -3.15 0.52 -1.06
N LEU A 22 -1.97 1.01 -0.71
CA LEU A 22 -0.82 0.17 -0.35
C LEU A 22 -1.07 -0.58 0.96
N GLN A 23 -1.61 0.09 1.99
CA GLN A 23 -1.95 -0.57 3.25
C GLN A 23 -3.00 -1.67 3.05
N ARG A 24 -4.00 -1.45 2.18
CA ARG A 24 -4.99 -2.46 1.81
C ARG A 24 -4.35 -3.65 1.09
N ALA A 25 -3.41 -3.39 0.19
CA ALA A 25 -2.66 -4.44 -0.49
C ALA A 25 -1.86 -5.30 0.50
N GLU A 26 -1.15 -4.66 1.45
CA GLU A 26 -0.45 -5.33 2.55
C GLU A 26 -1.38 -6.23 3.37
N HIS A 27 -2.59 -5.73 3.67
CA HIS A 27 -3.59 -6.51 4.38
C HIS A 27 -4.02 -7.75 3.61
N TYR A 28 -4.29 -7.65 2.30
CA TYR A 28 -4.65 -8.82 1.50
C TYR A 28 -3.56 -9.89 1.47
N ALA A 29 -2.29 -9.47 1.33
CA ALA A 29 -1.17 -10.39 1.35
C ALA A 29 -1.04 -11.08 2.72
N ALA A 30 -1.17 -10.33 3.82
CA ALA A 30 -1.16 -10.88 5.17
C ALA A 30 -2.32 -11.84 5.42
N GLU A 31 -3.55 -11.49 5.04
CA GLU A 31 -4.74 -12.33 5.22
C GLU A 31 -4.64 -13.69 4.51
N GLN A 32 -4.02 -13.71 3.33
CA GLN A 32 -3.78 -14.93 2.57
C GLN A 32 -2.52 -15.69 3.03
N GLY A 33 -1.73 -15.10 3.93
CA GLY A 33 -0.49 -15.70 4.42
C GLY A 33 0.62 -15.71 3.38
N HIS A 34 0.62 -14.75 2.46
CA HIS A 34 1.68 -14.61 1.46
C HIS A 34 2.90 -13.93 2.08
N ASP A 35 4.09 -14.49 1.84
CA ASP A 35 5.36 -13.92 2.34
C ASP A 35 5.73 -12.61 1.64
N GLU A 36 5.22 -12.40 0.43
CA GLU A 36 5.49 -11.21 -0.38
C GLU A 36 4.20 -10.47 -0.78
N LEU A 37 4.27 -9.14 -0.70
CA LEU A 37 3.34 -8.22 -1.31
C LEU A 37 3.72 -8.00 -2.77
N THR A 38 2.90 -8.54 -3.67
CA THR A 38 3.11 -8.51 -5.12
C THR A 38 2.30 -7.41 -5.82
N LEU A 39 2.47 -7.27 -7.15
CA LEU A 39 1.72 -6.29 -7.95
C LEU A 39 0.24 -6.65 -8.08
N GLU A 40 -0.11 -7.93 -7.97
CA GLU A 40 -1.47 -8.45 -8.07
C GLU A 40 -2.29 -8.05 -6.84
N HIS A 41 -1.67 -8.06 -5.64
CA HIS A 41 -2.28 -7.52 -4.43
C HIS A 41 -2.53 -6.01 -4.55
N LEU A 42 -1.56 -5.28 -5.10
CA LEU A 42 -1.71 -3.86 -5.36
C LEU A 42 -2.80 -3.58 -6.39
N LEU A 43 -2.90 -4.39 -7.44
CA LEU A 43 -3.95 -4.26 -8.44
C LEU A 43 -5.33 -4.57 -7.84
N LEU A 44 -5.43 -5.58 -6.97
CA LEU A 44 -6.66 -5.88 -6.24
C LEU A 44 -7.08 -4.67 -5.39
N SER A 45 -6.14 -4.04 -4.67
CA SER A 45 -6.46 -2.86 -3.86
C SER A 45 -6.82 -1.63 -4.68
N PHE A 46 -6.29 -1.48 -5.90
CA PHE A 46 -6.73 -0.46 -6.85
C PHE A 46 -8.18 -0.64 -7.30
N THR A 47 -8.74 -1.86 -7.24
CA THR A 47 -10.17 -2.03 -7.54
C THR A 47 -11.08 -1.42 -6.46
N GLU A 48 -10.53 -0.97 -5.33
CA GLU A 48 -11.25 -0.30 -4.24
C GLU A 48 -10.80 1.15 -4.02
N ASP A 49 -9.83 1.64 -4.81
CA ASP A 49 -9.31 2.99 -4.70
C ASP A 49 -10.21 3.97 -5.47
N PRO A 50 -10.74 5.04 -4.83
CA PRO A 50 -11.69 5.95 -5.48
C PRO A 50 -11.11 6.68 -6.69
N ASP A 51 -9.79 6.86 -6.75
CA ASP A 51 -9.12 7.52 -7.88
C ASP A 51 -9.09 6.59 -9.10
N THR A 52 -8.61 5.36 -8.95
CA THR A 52 -8.55 4.38 -10.06
C THR A 52 -9.89 3.80 -10.46
N LEU A 53 -10.85 3.69 -9.53
CA LEU A 53 -12.23 3.28 -9.82
C LEU A 53 -12.87 4.13 -10.92
N ARG A 54 -12.63 5.45 -10.89
CA ARG A 54 -13.12 6.35 -11.94
C ARG A 54 -12.55 5.99 -13.32
N SER A 55 -11.25 5.69 -13.38
CA SER A 55 -10.57 5.30 -14.63
C SER A 55 -11.05 3.96 -15.14
N PHE A 56 -11.19 2.96 -14.26
CA PHE A 56 -11.71 1.65 -14.63
C PHE A 56 -13.13 1.74 -15.18
N ASN A 57 -14.00 2.52 -14.53
CA ASN A 57 -15.37 2.75 -15.00
C ASN A 57 -15.40 3.50 -16.34
N ALA A 58 -14.58 4.55 -16.51
CA ALA A 58 -14.49 5.29 -17.77
C ALA A 58 -13.99 4.40 -18.93
N CYS A 59 -13.12 3.44 -18.62
CA CYS A 59 -12.56 2.51 -19.59
C CYS A 59 -13.46 1.29 -19.88
N GLY A 60 -14.59 1.14 -19.18
CA GLY A 60 -15.51 0.02 -19.33
C GLY A 60 -14.99 -1.30 -18.73
N VAL A 61 -14.07 -1.23 -17.76
CA VAL A 61 -13.52 -2.42 -17.10
C VAL A 61 -14.59 -3.08 -16.22
N ALA A 62 -14.83 -4.37 -16.42
CA ALA A 62 -15.75 -5.15 -15.60
C ALA A 62 -15.10 -5.50 -14.25
N LEU A 63 -15.20 -4.59 -13.27
CA LEU A 63 -14.50 -4.69 -11.98
C LEU A 63 -14.77 -6.00 -11.23
N ASP A 64 -15.99 -6.54 -11.29
CA ASP A 64 -16.30 -7.80 -10.62
C ASP A 64 -15.53 -8.98 -11.23
N ARG A 65 -15.39 -8.99 -12.56
CA ARG A 65 -14.60 -10.01 -13.28
C ARG A 65 -13.10 -9.85 -13.03
N LEU A 66 -12.62 -8.61 -12.98
CA LEU A 66 -11.23 -8.33 -12.65
C LEU A 66 -10.89 -8.80 -11.23
N ARG A 67 -11.75 -8.53 -10.25
CA ARG A 67 -11.56 -8.98 -8.86
C ARG A 67 -11.61 -10.51 -8.74
N GLU A 68 -12.55 -11.16 -9.45
CA GLU A 68 -12.66 -12.62 -9.49
C GLU A 68 -11.35 -13.24 -10.02
N GLU A 69 -10.86 -12.77 -11.17
CA GLU A 69 -9.62 -13.29 -11.75
C GLU A 69 -8.37 -13.01 -10.88
N LEU A 70 -8.30 -11.85 -10.23
CA LEU A 70 -7.23 -11.54 -9.30
C LEU A 70 -7.29 -12.41 -8.04
N ALA A 71 -8.47 -12.63 -7.48
CA ALA A 71 -8.66 -13.51 -6.33
C ALA A 71 -8.27 -14.95 -6.68
N ASP A 72 -8.69 -15.45 -7.84
CA ASP A 72 -8.32 -16.77 -8.34
C ASP A 72 -6.81 -16.89 -8.53
N HIS A 73 -6.18 -15.90 -9.17
CA HIS A 73 -4.73 -15.86 -9.36
C HIS A 73 -3.98 -15.87 -8.02
N LEU A 74 -4.36 -14.99 -7.10
CA LEU A 74 -3.75 -14.90 -5.77
C LEU A 74 -3.96 -16.17 -4.95
N SER A 75 -5.10 -16.83 -5.06
CA SER A 75 -5.36 -18.10 -4.36
C SER A 75 -4.48 -19.27 -4.84
N GLY A 76 -3.92 -19.15 -6.06
CA GLY A 76 -2.98 -20.12 -6.62
C GLY A 76 -1.53 -19.91 -6.19
N LEU A 77 -1.23 -18.80 -5.51
CA LEU A 77 0.11 -18.53 -4.97
C LEU A 77 0.35 -19.34 -3.69
N PRO A 78 1.61 -19.72 -3.40
CA PRO A 78 1.94 -20.35 -2.13
C PRO A 78 1.71 -19.36 -0.98
N GLY A 79 0.90 -19.76 -0.02
CA GLY A 79 0.66 -19.01 1.21
C GLY A 79 0.55 -19.93 2.42
N ASP A 80 0.99 -19.44 3.57
CA ASP A 80 0.77 -20.07 4.88
C ASP A 80 -0.19 -19.22 5.70
N ARG A 81 -1.47 -19.60 5.72
CA ARG A 81 -2.49 -18.90 6.52
C ARG A 81 -2.20 -18.96 8.02
N ALA A 82 -1.36 -19.87 8.51
CA ALA A 82 -0.91 -19.84 9.90
C ALA A 82 0.09 -18.69 10.17
N ALA A 83 0.74 -18.17 9.12
CA ALA A 83 1.63 -17.03 9.15
C ALA A 83 0.93 -15.68 8.92
N SER A 84 -0.41 -15.64 8.88
CA SER A 84 -1.22 -14.45 8.51
C SER A 84 -1.07 -13.23 9.43
N LEU A 85 -0.27 -13.33 10.49
CA LEU A 85 0.04 -12.25 11.43
C LEU A 85 1.36 -11.54 11.09
N SER A 86 2.13 -12.04 10.12
CA SER A 86 3.36 -11.41 9.66
C SER A 86 3.08 -10.30 8.66
N VAL A 87 3.89 -9.22 8.72
CA VAL A 87 3.88 -8.20 7.66
C VAL A 87 4.64 -8.75 6.46
N PRO A 88 4.00 -8.88 5.29
CA PRO A 88 4.64 -9.41 4.09
C PRO A 88 5.79 -8.51 3.63
N ALA A 89 6.86 -9.12 3.10
CA ALA A 89 7.94 -8.37 2.47
C ALA A 89 7.46 -7.77 1.13
N HIS A 90 7.98 -6.62 0.71
CA HIS A 90 7.63 -6.09 -0.63
C HIS A 90 8.39 -6.85 -1.71
N SER A 91 7.70 -7.27 -2.77
CA SER A 91 8.36 -7.92 -3.89
C SER A 91 9.34 -6.96 -4.59
N SER A 92 10.33 -7.52 -5.27
CA SER A 92 11.28 -6.75 -6.05
C SER A 92 10.60 -5.92 -7.15
N GLN A 93 9.56 -6.47 -7.80
CA GLN A 93 8.77 -5.79 -8.83
C GLN A 93 7.99 -4.62 -8.24
N LEU A 94 7.39 -4.78 -7.05
CA LEU A 94 6.69 -3.69 -6.37
C LEU A 94 7.64 -2.56 -5.98
N THR A 95 8.77 -2.92 -5.38
CA THR A 95 9.78 -1.93 -4.95
C THR A 95 10.32 -1.14 -6.14
N ARG A 96 10.58 -1.82 -7.27
CA ARG A 96 11.00 -1.18 -8.52
C ARG A 96 9.91 -0.28 -9.09
N LEU A 97 8.68 -0.76 -9.20
CA LEU A 97 7.55 0.03 -9.70
C LEU A 97 7.35 1.32 -8.90
N VAL A 98 7.48 1.22 -7.58
CA VAL A 98 7.42 2.35 -6.66
C VAL A 98 8.55 3.35 -6.91
N ALA A 99 9.77 2.87 -7.15
CA ALA A 99 10.91 3.71 -7.51
C ALA A 99 10.67 4.40 -8.86
N ASP A 100 10.23 3.65 -9.88
CA ASP A 100 9.90 4.16 -11.21
C ASP A 100 8.81 5.25 -11.14
N ALA A 101 7.77 5.06 -10.32
CA ALA A 101 6.73 6.05 -10.08
C ALA A 101 7.26 7.31 -9.36
N THR A 102 8.23 7.15 -8.46
CA THR A 102 8.89 8.26 -7.77
C THR A 102 9.71 9.09 -8.76
N ASP A 103 10.53 8.44 -9.58
CA ASP A 103 11.34 9.09 -10.60
C ASP A 103 10.45 9.82 -11.61
N ALA A 104 9.36 9.18 -12.03
CA ALA A 104 8.39 9.80 -12.92
C ALA A 104 7.73 11.06 -12.32
N THR A 105 7.45 11.03 -11.01
CA THR A 105 6.87 12.17 -10.30
C THR A 105 7.85 13.34 -10.23
N LEU A 106 9.12 13.04 -9.92
CA LEU A 106 10.21 14.03 -9.86
C LEU A 106 10.47 14.66 -11.24
N GLU A 107 10.51 13.84 -12.29
CA GLU A 107 10.70 14.32 -13.67
C GLU A 107 9.53 15.20 -14.13
N ALA A 108 8.29 14.81 -13.79
CA ALA A 108 7.09 15.58 -14.05
C ALA A 108 6.97 16.84 -13.15
N LYS A 109 7.92 17.09 -12.25
CA LYS A 109 7.93 18.20 -11.27
C LYS A 109 6.66 18.25 -10.42
N ARG A 110 6.06 17.09 -10.16
CA ARG A 110 4.94 16.94 -9.23
C ARG A 110 5.49 16.84 -7.81
N SER A 111 4.75 17.35 -6.84
CA SER A 111 5.14 17.30 -5.41
C SER A 111 4.66 16.04 -4.69
N GLU A 112 3.84 15.21 -5.35
CA GLU A 112 3.16 14.08 -4.73
C GLU A 112 3.00 12.91 -5.71
N ILE A 113 3.20 11.69 -5.22
CA ILE A 113 2.90 10.44 -5.92
C ILE A 113 1.44 10.07 -5.64
N ASN A 114 0.63 9.89 -6.69
CA ASN A 114 -0.77 9.51 -6.57
C ASN A 114 -1.05 8.14 -7.20
N SER A 115 -2.28 7.65 -7.02
CA SER A 115 -2.71 6.35 -7.54
C SER A 115 -2.61 6.22 -9.06
N PHE A 116 -2.81 7.31 -9.82
CA PHE A 116 -2.73 7.28 -11.29
C PHE A 116 -1.31 7.06 -11.79
N ILE A 117 -0.31 7.69 -11.16
CA ILE A 117 1.10 7.51 -11.52
C ILE A 117 1.53 6.06 -11.29
N VAL A 118 1.15 5.50 -10.14
CA VAL A 118 1.48 4.11 -9.78
C VAL A 118 0.73 3.11 -10.68
N LEU A 119 -0.54 3.38 -11.00
CA LEU A 119 -1.31 2.56 -11.94
C LEU A 119 -0.71 2.57 -13.35
N ALA A 120 -0.26 3.72 -13.85
CA ALA A 120 0.45 3.80 -15.13
C ALA A 120 1.75 2.98 -15.09
N ALA A 121 2.57 3.14 -14.04
CA ALA A 121 3.78 2.36 -13.86
C ALA A 121 3.51 0.83 -13.80
N LEU A 122 2.39 0.42 -13.21
CA LEU A 122 1.95 -0.98 -13.18
C LEU A 122 1.68 -1.52 -14.58
N VAL A 123 0.88 -0.80 -15.37
CA VAL A 123 0.52 -1.22 -16.73
C VAL A 123 1.75 -1.26 -17.65
N GLY A 124 2.72 -0.37 -17.44
CA GLY A 124 3.99 -0.38 -18.17
C GLY A 124 4.90 -1.58 -17.86
N ASN A 125 4.59 -2.37 -16.84
CA ASN A 125 5.38 -3.53 -16.43
C ASN A 125 4.86 -4.82 -17.09
N GLU A 126 5.05 -4.95 -18.41
CA GLU A 126 4.53 -6.05 -19.25
C GLU A 126 4.91 -7.47 -18.78
N GLN A 127 5.98 -7.58 -17.98
CA GLN A 127 6.45 -8.85 -17.44
C GLN A 127 5.58 -9.34 -16.27
N SER A 128 4.84 -8.44 -15.61
CA SER A 128 4.00 -8.78 -14.46
C SER A 128 2.68 -9.45 -14.85
N ASP A 129 2.22 -10.38 -14.01
CA ASP A 129 0.90 -11.00 -14.19
C ASP A 129 -0.20 -9.97 -14.02
N ALA A 130 -0.05 -9.04 -13.06
CA ALA A 130 -0.95 -7.90 -12.87
C ALA A 130 -1.19 -7.09 -14.16
N ALA A 131 -0.13 -6.68 -14.88
CA ALA A 131 -0.29 -5.92 -16.13
C ALA A 131 -1.03 -6.75 -17.20
N ARG A 132 -0.67 -8.02 -17.37
CA ARG A 132 -1.32 -8.91 -18.35
C ARG A 132 -2.77 -9.22 -18.01
N ILE A 133 -3.12 -9.37 -16.74
CA ILE A 133 -4.52 -9.50 -16.29
C ILE A 133 -5.26 -8.22 -16.64
N LEU A 134 -4.74 -7.06 -16.24
CA LEU A 134 -5.39 -5.77 -16.45
C LEU A 134 -5.61 -5.46 -17.94
N GLU A 135 -4.65 -5.80 -18.79
CA GLU A 135 -4.74 -5.67 -20.24
C GLU A 135 -5.85 -6.56 -20.84
N ARG A 136 -6.01 -7.80 -20.38
CA ARG A 136 -7.11 -8.70 -20.81
C ARG A 136 -8.49 -8.13 -20.45
N HIS A 137 -8.59 -7.40 -19.35
CA HIS A 137 -9.80 -6.66 -18.96
C HIS A 137 -9.98 -5.34 -19.71
N GLY A 138 -9.12 -5.08 -20.69
CA GLY A 138 -9.23 -3.95 -21.61
C GLY A 138 -8.69 -2.64 -21.05
N PHE A 139 -7.87 -2.65 -19.99
CA PHE A 139 -7.17 -1.47 -19.50
C PHE A 139 -5.71 -1.51 -19.95
N THR A 140 -5.42 -0.82 -21.06
CA THR A 140 -4.11 -0.81 -21.72
C THR A 140 -3.26 0.37 -21.26
N TRP A 141 -2.01 0.40 -21.71
CA TRP A 141 -1.08 1.52 -21.45
C TRP A 141 -1.64 2.86 -21.90
N GLU A 142 -2.26 2.93 -23.08
CA GLU A 142 -2.85 4.15 -23.63
C GLU A 142 -3.96 4.69 -22.71
N LYS A 143 -4.80 3.79 -22.19
CA LYS A 143 -5.86 4.14 -21.22
C LYS A 143 -5.29 4.63 -19.89
N ALA A 144 -4.16 4.07 -19.45
CA ALA A 144 -3.47 4.53 -18.25
C ALA A 144 -2.92 5.96 -18.42
N ILE A 145 -2.35 6.28 -19.59
CA ILE A 145 -1.89 7.63 -19.92
C ILE A 145 -3.07 8.61 -20.02
N GLU A 146 -4.17 8.22 -20.66
CA GLU A 146 -5.39 9.03 -20.70
C GLU A 146 -5.91 9.33 -19.29
N ALA A 147 -5.92 8.33 -18.40
CA ALA A 147 -6.29 8.52 -17.00
C ALA A 147 -5.38 9.53 -16.28
N LEU A 148 -4.07 9.49 -16.54
CA LEU A 148 -3.09 10.43 -15.97
C LEU A 148 -3.25 11.87 -16.51
N GLN A 149 -3.80 12.02 -17.71
CA GLN A 149 -4.10 13.32 -18.31
C GLN A 149 -5.47 13.85 -17.89
N SER A 150 -6.33 12.99 -17.33
CA SER A 150 -7.69 13.36 -16.95
C SER A 150 -7.76 14.50 -15.91
N PRO A 151 -8.88 15.23 -15.82
CA PRO A 151 -9.09 16.24 -14.78
C PRO A 151 -8.99 15.69 -13.35
N ALA A 152 -9.26 14.39 -13.16
CA ALA A 152 -9.18 13.75 -11.86
C ALA A 152 -7.73 13.71 -11.33
N ASP A 153 -6.74 13.51 -12.22
CA ASP A 153 -5.32 13.68 -11.89
C ASP A 153 -4.92 15.16 -11.87
N SER A 154 -5.38 15.93 -12.87
CA SER A 154 -4.95 17.31 -13.10
C SER A 154 -5.41 18.29 -12.00
N ALA A 155 -6.54 18.04 -11.34
CA ALA A 155 -7.01 18.85 -10.20
C ALA A 155 -6.05 18.81 -8.99
N ARG A 156 -5.16 17.81 -8.94
CA ARG A 156 -4.10 17.69 -7.92
C ARG A 156 -2.77 18.33 -8.37
N LYS A 157 -2.64 18.63 -9.67
CA LYS A 157 -1.44 19.15 -10.33
C LYS A 157 -1.19 20.64 -10.05
N VAL A 158 -2.15 21.35 -9.47
CA VAL A 158 -2.03 22.76 -9.09
C VAL A 158 -2.73 23.02 -7.76
N GLN A 159 -1.96 23.05 -6.68
CA GLN A 159 -2.19 23.97 -5.58
C GLN A 159 -0.84 24.17 -4.88
N PRO A 160 -0.04 25.20 -5.24
CA PRO A 160 0.84 25.77 -4.24
C PRO A 160 -0.05 26.09 -3.05
N ALA A 161 0.37 25.70 -1.84
CA ALA A 161 -0.34 26.00 -0.62
C ALA A 161 -0.63 27.52 -0.59
N GLN A 162 -1.82 27.91 -1.03
CA GLN A 162 -2.36 29.19 -0.64
C GLN A 162 -2.60 28.99 0.84
N SER A 163 -1.62 29.46 1.60
CA SER A 163 -1.77 29.81 2.99
C SER A 163 -3.14 30.45 3.10
N ARG A 164 -4.08 29.69 3.65
CA ARG A 164 -5.35 30.22 4.12
C ARG A 164 -4.91 31.20 5.19
N ARG A 165 -4.70 32.45 4.79
CA ARG A 165 -4.54 33.58 5.70
C ARG A 165 -5.84 33.57 6.47
N VAL A 166 -5.78 33.00 7.67
CA VAL A 166 -6.81 33.20 8.68
C VAL A 166 -6.79 34.71 8.88
N GLU A 167 -7.82 35.38 8.38
CA GLU A 167 -8.06 36.77 8.75
C GLU A 167 -8.13 36.81 10.28
N PRO A 168 -7.43 37.76 10.93
CA PRO A 168 -7.49 37.87 12.38
C PRO A 168 -8.93 38.19 12.75
N VAL A 169 -9.56 37.27 13.49
CA VAL A 169 -10.79 37.57 14.21
C VAL A 169 -10.50 38.74 15.15
N PRO A 170 -11.24 39.86 15.09
CA PRO A 170 -11.07 40.93 16.05
C PRO A 170 -11.49 40.42 17.44
N SER A 171 -10.52 40.34 18.35
CA SER A 171 -10.77 40.18 19.78
C SER A 171 -11.55 41.38 20.31
N PRO A 172 -12.66 41.19 21.04
CA PRO A 172 -13.18 42.21 21.92
C PRO A 172 -12.38 42.22 23.24
N GLU A 173 -11.83 43.39 23.59
CA GLU A 173 -11.29 43.72 24.91
C GLU A 173 -12.44 44.13 25.89
N PRO A 174 -12.18 44.29 27.20
CA PRO A 174 -12.97 43.69 28.28
C PRO A 174 -14.00 44.65 28.89
N ALA A 175 -15.08 44.09 29.44
CA ALA A 175 -15.92 44.78 30.41
C ALA A 175 -16.08 43.88 31.64
N GLU A 176 -15.46 44.32 32.72
CA GLU A 176 -15.61 43.79 34.07
C GLU A 176 -17.01 44.12 34.63
N GLU A 177 -17.54 43.18 35.42
CA GLU A 177 -18.25 43.35 36.70
C GLU A 177 -19.49 42.44 36.85
N GLU A 178 -19.28 41.39 37.65
CA GLU A 178 -20.26 40.70 38.50
C GLU A 178 -20.89 41.67 39.53
N PRO A 179 -22.11 41.43 40.10
CA PRO A 179 -22.35 40.26 40.93
C PRO A 179 -23.72 39.57 40.85
N GLU A 180 -23.65 38.32 41.29
CA GLU A 180 -24.69 37.33 41.56
C GLU A 180 -25.84 37.87 42.43
N THR A 181 -27.03 37.23 42.34
CA THR A 181 -27.64 36.50 43.49
C THR A 181 -28.98 35.84 43.09
N THR A 182 -29.07 34.55 43.42
CA THR A 182 -30.27 33.76 43.77
C THR A 182 -30.96 32.86 42.72
N THR A 183 -30.39 31.66 42.61
CA THR A 183 -30.95 30.28 42.61
C THR A 183 -32.43 30.02 42.94
N PRO A 184 -32.97 28.78 42.76
CA PRO A 184 -32.46 27.62 42.01
C PRO A 184 -33.53 26.85 41.16
N TRP A 185 -33.04 25.94 40.32
CA TRP A 185 -33.76 24.86 39.62
C TRP A 185 -33.94 23.63 40.55
N PRO A 186 -35.03 22.83 40.43
CA PRO A 186 -35.34 21.76 41.38
C PRO A 186 -34.42 20.53 41.28
N ALA A 187 -34.42 19.80 42.40
CA ALA A 187 -33.52 18.75 42.83
C ALA A 187 -33.46 17.49 41.95
N LEU A 188 -32.26 16.92 41.90
CA LEU A 188 -31.99 15.53 41.57
C LEU A 188 -32.26 14.68 42.81
N ASP A 189 -33.11 13.65 42.70
CA ASP A 189 -33.20 12.58 43.68
C ASP A 189 -32.05 11.59 43.47
N GLU A 190 -31.19 11.45 44.48
CA GLU A 190 -30.18 10.39 44.59
C GLU A 190 -30.83 9.09 45.08
N PRO A 191 -30.49 7.91 44.51
CA PRO A 191 -30.61 6.66 45.22
C PRO A 191 -29.31 6.33 45.97
N GLU A 192 -29.52 6.15 47.27
CA GLU A 192 -28.67 5.71 48.38
C GLU A 192 -27.73 4.52 48.06
N LEU A 193 -26.45 4.70 48.38
CA LEU A 193 -25.43 3.66 48.44
C LEU A 193 -25.73 2.67 49.58
N ALA A 194 -26.25 1.49 49.25
CA ALA A 194 -26.30 0.35 50.15
C ALA A 194 -25.02 -0.48 50.02
N ALA A 195 -24.33 -0.65 51.14
CA ALA A 195 -23.15 -1.48 51.30
C ALA A 195 -23.46 -2.97 51.04
N ALA A 196 -22.60 -3.62 50.25
CA ALA A 196 -22.53 -5.08 50.18
C ALA A 196 -21.05 -5.49 50.12
N ASP A 197 -20.64 -6.26 51.13
CA ASP A 197 -19.43 -7.07 51.19
C ASP A 197 -19.09 -7.74 49.85
N ALA A 198 -17.86 -7.52 49.37
CA ALA A 198 -17.24 -8.38 48.38
C ALA A 198 -15.74 -8.48 48.68
N GLU A 199 -15.32 -9.71 48.95
CA GLU A 199 -13.98 -10.14 49.36
C GLU A 199 -12.85 -9.72 48.40
N PRO A 200 -11.61 -9.54 48.91
CA PRO A 200 -10.46 -9.30 48.04
C PRO A 200 -10.10 -10.57 47.27
N LEU A 201 -10.30 -10.53 45.94
CA LEU A 201 -9.81 -11.54 45.02
C LEU A 201 -8.28 -11.67 45.15
N SER A 202 -7.85 -12.86 45.57
CA SER A 202 -6.45 -13.25 45.65
C SER A 202 -5.88 -13.38 44.25
N GLU A 203 -4.83 -12.61 43.96
CA GLU A 203 -4.06 -12.70 42.72
C GLU A 203 -3.25 -14.01 42.75
N GLU A 204 -3.66 -15.00 41.96
CA GLU A 204 -2.93 -16.26 41.82
C GLU A 204 -1.73 -16.06 40.87
N PRO A 205 -0.49 -16.40 41.26
CA PRO A 205 0.68 -16.18 40.42
C PRO A 205 0.72 -17.15 39.24
N LEU A 206 0.99 -16.60 38.05
CA LEU A 206 1.18 -17.36 36.81
C LEU A 206 2.26 -18.46 36.97
N PRO A 207 2.03 -19.68 36.43
CA PRO A 207 3.04 -20.74 36.47
C PRO A 207 4.26 -20.38 35.60
N PRO A 208 5.49 -20.78 36.00
CA PRO A 208 6.68 -20.50 35.22
C PRO A 208 6.69 -21.30 33.90
N PRO A 209 7.32 -20.76 32.83
CA PRO A 209 7.42 -21.46 31.56
C PRO A 209 8.22 -22.76 31.70
N SER A 210 7.74 -23.82 31.04
CA SER A 210 8.42 -25.12 31.00
C SER A 210 9.79 -25.02 30.30
N PRO A 211 10.81 -25.79 30.73
CA PRO A 211 12.14 -25.74 30.14
C PRO A 211 12.18 -26.34 28.71
N MET A 212 13.07 -25.75 27.91
CA MET A 212 13.47 -26.13 26.55
C MET A 212 13.60 -27.64 26.34
N THR A 213 13.10 -28.13 25.21
CA THR A 213 13.67 -29.31 24.55
C THR A 213 14.66 -28.83 23.51
N THR A 214 15.93 -29.20 23.67
CA THR A 214 16.96 -29.14 22.64
C THR A 214 16.89 -30.41 21.80
N PRO A 215 16.71 -30.31 20.48
CA PRO A 215 17.11 -31.40 19.61
C PRO A 215 18.65 -31.41 19.48
N GLN A 216 19.21 -32.49 20.02
CA GLN A 216 20.55 -33.00 19.83
C GLN A 216 21.11 -32.78 18.41
N GLU A 217 22.36 -32.31 18.35
CA GLU A 217 23.27 -32.56 17.24
C GLU A 217 23.28 -34.04 16.88
N GLN A 218 23.15 -34.34 15.58
CA GLN A 218 23.62 -35.60 15.02
C GLN A 218 23.85 -35.43 13.51
N GLY A 219 25.10 -35.65 13.10
CA GLY A 219 25.40 -36.32 11.85
C GLY A 219 26.04 -35.47 10.77
N ASP A 220 27.36 -35.33 10.88
CA ASP A 220 28.30 -35.39 9.75
C ASP A 220 27.73 -36.12 8.52
N LEU A 221 27.43 -35.39 7.46
CA LEU A 221 27.39 -35.94 6.11
C LEU A 221 28.28 -35.07 5.21
N ARG A 222 29.50 -35.57 5.07
CA ARG A 222 30.54 -35.11 4.15
C ARG A 222 29.99 -34.99 2.74
N PHE A 223 29.93 -33.76 2.24
CA PHE A 223 29.65 -33.47 0.84
C PHE A 223 30.88 -33.83 0.00
N ALA A 224 30.83 -34.96 -0.69
CA ALA A 224 31.78 -35.29 -1.73
C ALA A 224 31.52 -34.36 -2.93
N ALA A 225 32.43 -33.42 -3.16
CA ALA A 225 32.44 -32.59 -4.35
C ALA A 225 32.98 -33.39 -5.54
N GLU A 226 32.10 -33.79 -6.46
CA GLU A 226 32.49 -34.14 -7.83
C GLU A 226 32.34 -32.92 -8.74
N PRO A 227 33.30 -32.65 -9.64
CA PRO A 227 33.26 -31.50 -10.53
C PRO A 227 32.39 -31.76 -11.76
N LEU A 228 31.55 -30.78 -12.11
CA LEU A 228 30.74 -30.78 -13.34
C LEU A 228 31.62 -30.67 -14.60
N PRO A 229 31.24 -31.31 -15.72
CA PRO A 229 31.91 -31.13 -17.00
C PRO A 229 31.55 -29.80 -17.67
N ASN A 230 32.59 -29.16 -18.22
CA ASN A 230 32.55 -27.96 -19.04
C ASN A 230 31.76 -28.20 -20.35
N ILE A 231 30.67 -27.47 -20.56
CA ILE A 231 29.91 -27.46 -21.81
C ILE A 231 30.02 -26.10 -22.47
N GLY A 232 30.99 -26.03 -23.39
CA GLY A 232 30.92 -25.40 -24.71
C GLY A 232 30.00 -24.20 -24.92
N SER A 233 30.64 -23.05 -25.07
CA SER A 233 30.16 -21.84 -25.72
C SER A 233 29.55 -22.15 -27.10
N ARG A 234 28.27 -21.80 -27.30
CA ARG A 234 27.68 -21.62 -28.63
C ARG A 234 27.00 -20.26 -28.72
N SER A 235 27.56 -19.42 -29.60
CA SER A 235 26.94 -18.20 -30.08
C SER A 235 25.56 -18.48 -30.66
N ALA A 236 24.57 -17.72 -30.20
CA ALA A 236 23.35 -17.47 -30.94
C ALA A 236 23.22 -15.96 -31.14
N LYS A 237 23.48 -15.51 -32.38
CA LYS A 237 23.01 -14.21 -32.87
C LYS A 237 21.50 -14.31 -32.97
N ALA A 238 20.77 -13.58 -32.13
CA ALA A 238 19.35 -13.32 -32.31
C ALA A 238 19.17 -11.82 -32.51
N SER A 239 18.49 -11.46 -33.60
CA SER A 239 18.24 -10.09 -34.02
C SER A 239 17.37 -9.37 -32.99
N GLU A 240 17.96 -8.32 -32.43
CA GLU A 240 17.32 -7.38 -31.53
C GLU A 240 16.34 -6.52 -32.34
N LYS A 241 15.04 -6.83 -32.24
CA LYS A 241 14.00 -5.84 -32.50
C LYS A 241 13.96 -4.95 -31.27
N ALA A 242 14.16 -3.65 -31.48
CA ALA A 242 14.20 -2.63 -30.43
C ALA A 242 12.94 -2.71 -29.56
N VAL A 243 13.15 -3.15 -28.32
CA VAL A 243 12.23 -2.96 -27.19
C VAL A 243 12.37 -1.51 -26.77
N ALA A 244 11.27 -0.75 -26.79
CA ALA A 244 11.24 0.61 -26.28
C ALA A 244 11.67 0.58 -24.80
N THR A 245 12.66 1.39 -24.46
CA THR A 245 13.21 1.45 -23.11
C THR A 245 12.31 2.30 -22.20
N PRO A 246 12.40 2.14 -20.87
CA PRO A 246 11.70 3.01 -19.92
C PRO A 246 11.97 4.52 -20.11
N ASP A 247 13.06 4.89 -20.78
CA ASP A 247 13.34 6.27 -21.22
C ASP A 247 12.32 6.80 -22.26
N ASP A 248 11.84 5.95 -23.18
CA ASP A 248 10.79 6.32 -24.15
C ASP A 248 9.41 6.50 -23.48
N ILE A 249 9.18 5.80 -22.36
CA ILE A 249 7.94 5.83 -21.57
C ILE A 249 7.70 7.21 -20.95
N MET A 250 8.77 7.91 -20.56
CA MET A 250 8.69 9.24 -19.94
C MET A 250 8.75 10.40 -20.95
N ALA A 251 9.26 10.17 -22.16
CA ALA A 251 9.26 11.18 -23.22
C ALA A 251 7.85 11.54 -23.72
N SER A 252 6.89 10.62 -23.66
CA SER A 252 5.47 10.87 -24.03
C SER A 252 4.69 11.70 -23.00
N VAL A 253 5.21 11.87 -21.79
CA VAL A 253 4.61 12.77 -20.78
C VAL A 253 5.03 14.24 -21.01
N ARG A 254 5.96 14.50 -21.94
CA ARG A 254 6.50 15.84 -22.24
C ARG A 254 5.78 16.58 -23.40
N GLN A 255 4.84 15.97 -24.10
CA GLN A 255 4.02 16.62 -25.15
C GLN A 255 2.55 16.69 -24.73
#